data_AF-A0A0Q5MCG9-F1
#
_entry.id   AF-A0A0Q5MCG9-F1
#
_cell.length_a   1.000
_cell.length_b   1.000
_cell.length_c   1.000
_cell.angle_alpha   90.00
_cell.angle_beta   90.00
_cell.angle_gamma   90.00
#
_symmetry.space_group_name_H-M   'P 1'
#
loop_
_entity.id
_entity.type
_entity.pdbx_description
1 polymer ?
#
loop_
_entity_poly.entity_id
_entity_poly.type
_entity_poly.pdbx_seq_one_letter_code
_entity_poly.pdbx_strand_id
1 'polypeptide(L)' 'MKRHHCLSLMCAAAAVAALAGCGEKVQTGHAITGDAPPYAGTGSNFTAPGWKAGDRTSWEQETKARMLYGQNEYTRIR' A
#
# COMPACT_ATOMS: atom_id res chain seq x y z
N MET A 1 10.32 1.93 -49.29
CA MET A 1 9.88 3.08 -48.47
C MET A 1 8.58 2.82 -47.68
N LYS A 2 7.46 2.40 -48.30
CA LYS A 2 6.17 2.19 -47.61
C LYS A 2 6.19 1.23 -46.40
N ARG A 3 6.94 0.12 -46.45
CA ARG A 3 7.06 -0.85 -45.34
C ARG A 3 7.81 -0.28 -44.12
N HIS A 4 8.84 0.53 -44.34
CA HIS A 4 9.59 1.15 -43.24
C HIS A 4 8.77 2.23 -42.54
N HIS A 5 7.93 2.96 -43.29
CA HIS A 5 7.04 3.98 -42.70
C HIS A 5 5.96 3.34 -41.83
N CYS A 6 5.41 2.19 -42.25
CA CYS A 6 4.43 1.45 -41.46
C CYS A 6 5.04 0.92 -40.14
N LEU A 7 6.26 0.36 -40.19
CA LEU A 7 6.97 -0.11 -39.00
C LEU A 7 7.29 1.04 -38.02
N SER A 8 7.78 2.17 -38.53
CA SER A 8 8.05 3.36 -37.69
C SER A 8 6.80 3.90 -37.02
N LEU A 9 5.66 3.92 -37.71
CA LEU A 9 4.37 4.33 -37.14
C LEU A 9 3.90 3.39 -36.02
N MET A 10 4.05 2.08 -36.19
CA MET A 10 3.69 1.12 -35.15
C MET A 10 4.56 1.27 -33.89
N CYS A 11 5.87 1.44 -34.05
CA CYS A 11 6.77 1.67 -32.92
C CYS A 11 6.46 2.98 -32.19
N ALA A 12 6.15 4.05 -32.92
CA ALA A 12 5.77 5.33 -32.31
C ALA A 12 4.46 5.21 -31.51
N ALA A 13 3.45 4.53 -32.06
CA ALA A 13 2.19 4.30 -31.37
C ALA A 13 2.36 3.47 -30.08
N ALA A 14 3.19 2.44 -30.11
CA ALA A 14 3.50 1.62 -28.93
C ALA A 14 4.22 2.42 -27.83
N ALA A 15 5.16 3.29 -28.21
CA ALA A 15 5.87 4.15 -27.26
C ALA A 15 4.92 5.15 -26.57
N VAL A 16 4.00 5.77 -27.31
CA VAL A 16 2.99 6.68 -26.74
C VAL A 16 2.05 5.95 -25.79
N ALA A 17 1.61 4.74 -26.14
CA ALA A 17 0.75 3.93 -25.28
C ALA A 17 1.44 3.52 -23.96
N ALA A 18 2.74 3.22 -23.99
CA ALA A 18 3.51 2.88 -22.79
C ALA A 18 3.66 4.06 -21.81
N LEU A 19 3.72 5.31 -22.32
CA LEU A 19 3.84 6.51 -21.48
C LEU A 19 2.50 6.94 -20.84
N ALA A 20 1.36 6.39 -21.28
CA ALA A 20 0.06 6.74 -20.73
C ALA A 20 -0.08 6.40 -19.23
N GLY A 21 0.71 5.45 -18.72
CA GLY A 21 0.76 5.13 -17.28
C GLY A 21 1.33 6.26 -16.42
N CYS A 22 2.19 7.12 -16.96
CA CYS A 22 2.73 8.27 -16.21
C CYS A 22 1.80 9.49 -16.23
N GLY A 23 0.71 9.45 -16.99
CA GLY A 23 -0.25 10.55 -17.14
C GLY A 23 -1.50 10.42 -16.28
N GLU A 24 -1.53 9.46 -15.35
CA GLU A 24 -2.68 9.30 -14.47
C GLU A 24 -2.93 10.59 -13.66
N LYS A 25 -4.20 10.97 -13.54
CA LYS A 25 -4.58 12.08 -12.66
C LYS A 25 -4.10 11.71 -11.26
N VAL A 26 -3.47 12.67 -10.56
CA VAL A 26 -3.13 12.51 -9.14
C VAL A 26 -4.32 11.86 -8.44
N GLN A 27 -4.09 10.72 -7.79
CA GLN A 27 -5.08 10.09 -6.93
C GLN A 27 -5.31 11.04 -5.75
N THR A 28 -6.14 12.07 -5.94
CA THR A 28 -6.60 12.97 -4.88
C THR A 28 -7.67 12.29 -4.04
N GLY A 29 -7.49 11.01 -3.76
CA GLY A 29 -8.26 10.35 -2.72
C GLY A 29 -7.99 11.13 -1.44
N HIS A 30 -8.94 11.97 -1.04
CA HIS A 30 -8.89 12.60 0.27
C HIS A 30 -8.61 11.50 1.29
N ALA A 31 -7.73 11.78 2.26
CA ALA A 31 -7.58 10.90 3.40
C ALA A 31 -8.99 10.57 3.92
N ILE A 32 -9.34 9.28 3.98
CA ILE A 32 -10.66 8.85 4.42
C ILE A 32 -10.82 9.33 5.86
N THR A 33 -11.50 10.45 6.01
CA THR A 33 -11.74 11.07 7.31
C THR A 33 -13.05 10.49 7.80
N GLY A 34 -12.97 9.33 8.44
CA GLY A 34 -14.15 8.56 8.85
C GLY A 34 -13.88 7.11 9.19
N ASP A 35 -12.68 6.60 8.94
CA ASP A 35 -12.33 5.23 9.35
C ASP A 35 -12.42 5.10 10.87
N ALA A 36 -13.00 3.98 11.30
CA ALA A 36 -12.98 3.62 12.70
C ALA A 36 -11.51 3.52 13.18
N PRO A 37 -11.22 3.91 14.44
CA PRO A 37 -9.88 3.76 14.94
C PRO A 37 -9.46 2.28 14.88
N PRO A 38 -8.19 1.95 14.58
CA PRO A 38 -7.77 0.57 14.35
C PRO A 38 -7.94 -0.32 15.58
N TYR A 39 -7.91 0.27 16.78
CA TYR A 39 -8.18 -0.44 18.03
C TYR A 39 -9.67 -0.77 18.23
N ALA A 40 -10.60 -0.20 17.46
CA ALA A 40 -12.04 -0.51 17.56
C ALA A 40 -12.35 -1.97 17.20
N GLY A 41 -11.43 -2.66 16.54
CA GLY A 41 -11.61 -4.05 16.13
C GLY A 41 -12.18 -4.19 14.73
N THR A 42 -11.94 -5.35 14.14
CA THR A 42 -12.28 -5.66 12.74
C THR A 42 -13.59 -6.43 12.59
N GLY A 43 -14.24 -6.79 13.70
CA GLY A 43 -15.39 -7.71 13.72
C GLY A 43 -15.05 -9.15 13.33
N SER A 44 -13.77 -9.44 13.09
CA SER A 44 -13.25 -10.74 12.69
C SER A 44 -12.77 -11.57 13.88
N ASN A 45 -12.79 -12.89 13.73
CA ASN A 45 -12.17 -13.81 14.67
C ASN A 45 -10.63 -13.91 14.51
N PHE A 46 -10.07 -13.29 13.46
CA PHE A 46 -8.64 -13.31 13.18
C PHE A 46 -7.92 -12.14 13.87
N THR A 47 -7.89 -12.17 15.19
CA THR A 47 -7.21 -11.18 16.03
C THR A 47 -6.13 -11.83 16.89
N ALA A 48 -5.21 -11.01 17.44
CA ALA A 48 -4.18 -11.52 18.33
C ALA A 48 -4.82 -12.19 19.56
N PRO A 49 -4.37 -13.40 19.98
CA PRO A 49 -4.93 -14.07 21.15
C PRO A 49 -4.93 -13.20 22.40
N GLY A 50 -6.05 -13.13 23.10
CA GLY A 50 -6.21 -12.36 24.34
C GLY A 50 -6.43 -10.85 24.16
N TRP A 51 -6.24 -10.31 22.95
CA TRP A 51 -6.57 -8.91 22.65
C TRP A 51 -8.09 -8.71 22.51
N LYS A 52 -8.57 -7.53 22.92
CA LYS A 52 -9.99 -7.17 22.88
C LYS A 52 -10.21 -5.91 22.04
N ALA A 53 -11.24 -5.95 21.20
CA ALA A 53 -11.71 -4.78 20.47
C ALA A 53 -12.06 -3.63 21.43
N GLY A 54 -11.61 -2.42 21.09
CA GLY A 54 -11.73 -1.21 21.90
C GLY A 54 -10.54 -0.95 22.83
N ASP A 55 -9.67 -1.94 23.09
CA ASP A 55 -8.49 -1.76 23.96
C ASP A 55 -7.34 -1.07 23.21
N ARG A 56 -7.34 0.26 23.28
CA ARG A 56 -6.31 1.11 22.68
C ARG A 56 -4.92 0.83 23.25
N THR A 57 -4.78 0.73 24.56
CA THR A 57 -3.46 0.59 25.20
C THR A 57 -2.83 -0.73 24.81
N SER A 58 -3.57 -1.84 24.91
CA SER A 58 -3.08 -3.15 24.48
C SER A 58 -2.72 -3.16 22.99
N TRP A 59 -3.55 -2.54 22.13
CA TRP A 59 -3.28 -2.43 20.69
C TRP A 59 -1.98 -1.65 20.40
N GLU A 60 -1.76 -0.52 21.07
CA GLU A 60 -0.55 0.30 20.90
C GLU A 60 0.71 -0.44 21.36
N GLN A 61 0.64 -1.17 22.47
CA GLN A 61 1.78 -1.96 22.97
C GLN A 61 2.15 -3.11 22.04
N GLU A 62 1.17 -3.88 21.58
CA GLU A 62 1.37 -4.96 20.59
C GLU A 62 1.97 -4.41 19.29
N THR A 63 1.45 -3.29 18.79
CA THR A 63 1.95 -2.65 17.57
C THR A 63 3.39 -2.19 17.74
N LYS A 64 3.72 -1.54 18.86
CA LYS A 64 5.08 -1.13 19.20
C LYS A 64 6.04 -2.32 19.28
N ALA A 65 5.64 -3.40 19.96
CA ALA A 65 6.47 -4.60 20.08
C ALA A 65 6.76 -5.23 18.71
N ARG A 66 5.74 -5.32 17.83
CA ARG A 66 5.90 -5.82 16.45
C ARG A 66 6.87 -4.97 15.65
N MET A 67 6.73 -3.65 15.72
CA MET A 67 7.62 -2.72 15.00
C MET A 67 9.05 -2.82 15.48
N LEU A 68 9.29 -2.93 16.80
CA LEU A 68 10.65 -2.90 17.35
C LEU A 68 11.39 -4.25 17.27
N TYR A 69 10.69 -5.36 17.51
CA TYR A 69 11.31 -6.67 17.65
C TYR A 69 11.00 -7.63 16.50
N GLY A 70 9.90 -7.39 15.76
CA GLY A 70 9.42 -8.31 14.73
C GLY A 70 9.77 -7.89 13.30
N GLN A 71 9.76 -6.59 13.01
CA GLN A 71 9.89 -6.07 11.65
C GLN A 71 11.09 -5.12 11.46
N ASN A 72 11.85 -4.84 12.51
CA ASN A 72 13.02 -3.98 12.43
C ASN A 72 14.29 -4.81 12.21
N GLU A 73 14.83 -4.79 10.99
CA GLU A 73 16.07 -5.51 10.68
C GLU A 73 17.30 -4.91 11.39
N TYR A 74 17.27 -3.62 11.70
CA TYR A 74 18.39 -2.96 12.41
C TYR A 74 18.62 -3.50 13.82
N THR A 75 17.61 -4.13 14.44
CA THR A 75 17.75 -4.74 15.78
C THR A 75 18.27 -6.18 15.72
N ARG A 76 18.37 -6.80 14.53
CA ARG A 76 18.85 -8.18 14.35
C ARG A 76 20.36 -8.32 14.15
N ILE A 77 21.04 -7.26 13.72
CA ILE A 77 22.46 -7.27 13.33
C ILE A 77 23.37 -6.75 14.46
N ARG A 78 22.99 -6.97 15.73
CA ARG A 78 23.88 -6.72 16.89
C ARG A 78 24.53 -8.01 17.37
#